data_AF-A0A2X0PAF9-F1
#
_entry.id   AF-A0A2X0PAF9-F1
#
_cell.length_a   1.000
_cell.length_b   1.000
_cell.length_c   1.000
_cell.angle_alpha   90.00
_cell.angle_beta   90.00
_cell.angle_gamma   90.00
#
_symmetry.space_group_name_H-M   'P 1'
#
loop_
_entity.id
_entity.type
_entity.pdbx_description
1 polymer ?
#
loop_
_entity_poly.entity_id
_entity_poly.type
_entity_poly.pdbx_seq_one_letter_code
_entity_poly.pdbx_strand_id
1 'polypeptide(L)'
;MLPRRASALTLARLSSISRHFAAASPSPLPSRRSNMSSSVAASSGSASSATSPRFDISPVPPKKSGDDCVKTAGCLIIGDEVLNGKTKDSNSNFLAKFLFDLAIDLKKIEVIADDEQEIVEAVRRMSSAYDLVITSGGIGPTHDDITYESIAKAFDTTLQYDEETKTRMVSLSKRRYNIDEQTEEQKIARNRMALFPVPTSKTSVEVLFVDKELWVPVVRVAGRVCILPGVPMLFERLLTGLGSRYINLPPSSEKPYRLLIHTSMPESSIAPFLTSLHERVRKEGVRVGSYPKFDKGVDVSLISKDLERIKELAQEVVKELKGEIVEQGKLGESK
;
A
#
# COMPACT_ATOMS: atom_id res chain seq x y z
N MET A 1 -50.64 -13.52 -34.82
CA MET A 1 -51.61 -14.60 -34.45
C MET A 1 -50.92 -15.50 -33.42
N LEU A 2 -51.51 -15.56 -32.20
CA LEU A 2 -51.40 -16.48 -31.03
C LEU A 2 -50.30 -17.59 -30.96
N PRO A 3 -49.94 -18.14 -29.76
CA PRO A 3 -50.22 -17.71 -28.37
C PRO A 3 -49.08 -17.88 -27.32
N ARG A 4 -49.40 -17.40 -26.10
CA ARG A 4 -48.80 -17.64 -24.77
C ARG A 4 -48.98 -19.08 -24.25
N ARG A 5 -48.09 -19.53 -23.34
CA ARG A 5 -48.29 -20.37 -22.10
C ARG A 5 -46.92 -20.45 -21.37
N ALA A 6 -46.70 -19.98 -20.15
CA ALA A 6 -47.23 -20.30 -18.80
C ALA A 6 -46.69 -21.62 -18.17
N SER A 7 -45.75 -21.45 -17.22
CA SER A 7 -45.57 -22.08 -15.89
C SER A 7 -45.66 -23.60 -15.68
N ALA A 8 -44.65 -24.18 -15.01
CA ALA A 8 -44.85 -25.12 -13.90
C ALA A 8 -43.57 -25.29 -13.05
N LEU A 9 -43.74 -25.19 -11.73
CA LEU A 9 -42.79 -25.54 -10.68
C LEU A 9 -42.46 -27.04 -10.70
N THR A 10 -41.23 -27.40 -10.31
CA THR A 10 -40.98 -28.67 -9.61
C THR A 10 -39.98 -28.46 -8.47
N LEU A 11 -40.51 -28.46 -7.25
CA LEU A 11 -39.77 -28.73 -6.01
C LEU A 11 -39.40 -30.22 -5.98
N ALA A 12 -38.13 -30.54 -5.75
CA ALA A 12 -37.73 -31.87 -5.30
C ALA A 12 -36.75 -31.74 -4.13
N ARG A 13 -37.22 -32.25 -2.98
CA ARG A 13 -36.48 -32.48 -1.74
C ARG A 13 -35.28 -33.40 -1.99
N LEU A 14 -34.14 -33.13 -1.35
CA LEU A 14 -33.24 -34.18 -0.87
C LEU A 14 -32.72 -33.82 0.53
N SER A 15 -33.00 -34.74 1.44
CA SER A 15 -32.73 -34.75 2.86
C SER A 15 -31.31 -35.24 3.18
N SER A 16 -30.73 -34.64 4.22
CA SER A 16 -29.87 -35.26 5.25
C SER A 16 -28.92 -36.40 4.83
N ILE A 17 -27.62 -36.12 4.81
CA ILE A 17 -26.60 -37.08 5.23
C ILE A 17 -25.65 -36.38 6.20
N SER A 18 -25.64 -36.91 7.43
CA SER A 18 -24.75 -36.54 8.52
C SER A 18 -23.57 -37.51 8.60
N ARG A 19 -22.46 -36.99 9.11
CA ARG A 19 -21.35 -37.67 9.81
C ARG A 19 -20.43 -38.55 8.96
N HIS A 20 -19.15 -38.16 8.91
CA HIS A 20 -18.02 -38.88 9.50
C HIS A 20 -16.74 -38.06 9.24
N PHE A 21 -16.09 -37.53 10.28
CA PHE A 21 -14.64 -37.66 10.49
C PHE A 21 -14.32 -37.22 11.91
N ALA A 22 -13.74 -38.17 12.66
CA ALA A 22 -13.51 -38.11 14.08
C ALA A 22 -12.35 -37.17 14.43
N ALA A 23 -12.56 -36.36 15.47
CA ALA A 23 -11.51 -35.66 16.20
C ALA A 23 -10.81 -36.66 17.13
N ALA A 24 -9.48 -36.75 17.03
CA ALA A 24 -8.65 -37.46 17.99
C ALA A 24 -7.98 -36.46 18.93
N SER A 25 -8.44 -36.44 20.18
CA SER A 25 -7.78 -35.81 21.32
C SER A 25 -6.80 -36.81 21.95
N PRO A 26 -5.60 -36.39 22.40
CA PRO A 26 -4.85 -37.16 23.39
C PRO A 26 -4.93 -36.52 24.78
N SER A 27 -5.40 -37.31 25.74
CA SER A 27 -5.35 -37.05 27.19
C SER A 27 -4.10 -37.71 27.82
N PRO A 28 -3.71 -37.32 29.05
CA PRO A 28 -2.31 -37.31 29.51
C PRO A 28 -1.96 -38.45 30.48
N LEU A 29 -0.67 -38.82 30.56
CA LEU A 29 -0.07 -39.69 31.60
C LEU A 29 1.45 -39.38 31.72
N PRO A 30 2.17 -39.79 32.79
CA PRO A 30 2.22 -39.14 34.08
C PRO A 30 3.64 -38.71 34.49
N SER A 31 3.70 -37.89 35.54
CA SER A 31 4.90 -37.39 36.22
C SER A 31 5.84 -38.49 36.74
N ARG A 32 7.13 -38.40 36.41
CA ARG A 32 8.20 -39.09 37.15
C ARG A 32 9.34 -38.11 37.44
N ARG A 33 9.48 -37.76 38.72
CA ARG A 33 10.63 -37.04 39.27
C ARG A 33 11.83 -37.98 39.34
N SER A 34 12.98 -37.52 38.86
CA SER A 34 14.29 -37.99 39.30
C SER A 34 15.27 -36.82 39.28
N ASN A 35 15.63 -36.37 40.48
CA ASN A 35 16.77 -35.50 40.73
C ASN A 35 18.04 -36.18 40.26
N MET A 36 18.83 -35.52 39.40
CA MET A 36 20.28 -35.65 39.41
C MET A 36 20.89 -34.26 39.22
N SER A 37 21.55 -33.82 40.29
CA SER A 37 22.45 -32.68 40.34
C SER A 37 23.75 -33.07 39.64
N SER A 38 24.15 -32.32 38.62
CA SER A 38 25.55 -32.24 38.20
C SER A 38 25.85 -30.81 37.74
N SER A 39 26.56 -30.11 38.63
CA SER A 39 27.15 -28.80 38.42
C SER A 39 28.19 -28.86 37.30
N VAL A 40 27.92 -28.17 36.19
CA VAL A 40 28.95 -27.80 35.21
C VAL A 40 28.83 -26.29 35.01
N ALA A 41 29.86 -25.58 35.42
CA ALA A 41 29.97 -24.14 35.35
C ALA A 41 29.79 -23.68 33.89
N ALA A 42 28.67 -23.00 33.63
CA ALA A 42 28.43 -22.30 32.38
C ALA A 42 29.35 -21.08 32.36
N SER A 43 30.43 -21.17 31.58
CA SER A 43 31.09 -19.98 31.05
C SER A 43 30.07 -19.27 30.16
N SER A 44 29.60 -18.12 30.64
CA SER A 44 28.73 -17.20 29.91
C SER A 44 29.50 -16.58 28.74
N GLY A 45 29.65 -17.35 27.66
CA GLY A 45 29.92 -16.81 26.35
C GLY A 45 28.74 -15.94 25.95
N SER A 46 28.90 -14.62 26.01
CA SER A 46 27.95 -13.67 25.45
C SER A 46 27.79 -13.97 23.96
N ALA A 47 26.69 -14.62 23.58
CA ALA A 47 26.27 -14.63 22.19
C ALA A 47 26.02 -13.16 21.81
N SER A 48 26.97 -12.57 21.08
CA SER A 48 26.81 -11.23 20.54
C SER A 48 25.57 -11.24 19.66
N SER A 49 24.49 -10.57 20.08
CA SER A 49 23.36 -10.30 19.22
C SER A 49 23.89 -9.47 18.05
N ALA A 50 24.18 -10.10 16.92
CA ALA A 50 24.74 -9.43 15.77
C ALA A 50 23.69 -8.42 15.25
N THR A 51 23.81 -7.17 15.67
CA THR A 51 22.96 -6.07 15.21
C THR A 51 22.94 -6.04 13.68
N SER A 52 21.74 -5.95 13.09
CA SER A 52 21.58 -5.85 11.63
C SER A 52 22.44 -4.72 11.07
N PRO A 53 23.06 -4.86 9.88
CA PRO A 53 23.81 -3.78 9.27
C PRO A 53 22.89 -2.57 9.14
N ARG A 54 23.37 -1.41 9.61
CA ARG A 54 22.69 -0.13 9.42
C ARG A 54 23.46 0.68 8.41
N PHE A 55 22.79 1.04 7.33
CA PHE A 55 23.34 1.89 6.28
C PHE A 55 22.92 3.34 6.49
N ASP A 56 23.66 4.26 5.87
CA ASP A 56 23.26 5.65 5.83
C ASP A 56 22.07 5.86 4.87
N ILE A 57 21.22 6.83 5.21
CA ILE A 57 20.17 7.30 4.31
C ILE A 57 20.74 8.35 3.35
N SER A 58 20.12 8.50 2.19
CA SER A 58 20.49 9.54 1.23
C SER A 58 20.35 10.95 1.85
N PRO A 59 21.11 11.95 1.36
CA PRO A 59 20.94 13.33 1.79
C PRO A 59 19.52 13.84 1.56
N VAL A 60 18.94 14.48 2.58
CA VAL A 60 17.58 15.04 2.49
C VAL A 60 17.64 16.41 1.81
N PRO A 61 16.91 16.63 0.70
CA PRO A 61 16.90 17.91 0.04
C PRO A 61 16.28 19.00 0.93
N PRO A 62 16.70 20.27 0.80
CA PRO A 62 16.06 21.36 1.53
C PRO A 62 14.58 21.47 1.12
N LYS A 63 13.71 21.75 2.09
CA LYS A 63 12.28 21.94 1.81
C LYS A 63 12.10 23.18 0.95
N LYS A 64 11.41 23.03 -0.19
CA LYS A 64 11.02 24.16 -1.05
C LYS A 64 9.84 24.92 -0.41
N SER A 65 9.83 26.24 -0.51
CA SER A 65 8.81 27.09 0.13
C SER A 65 7.45 27.07 -0.59
N GLY A 66 6.38 27.02 0.20
CA GLY A 66 5.03 27.56 -0.07
C GLY A 66 4.19 26.85 -1.14
N ASP A 67 4.60 26.96 -2.41
CA ASP A 67 3.70 26.73 -3.55
C ASP A 67 4.05 25.48 -4.39
N ASP A 68 5.25 24.93 -4.26
CA ASP A 68 5.74 23.76 -5.02
C ASP A 68 5.56 22.44 -4.24
N CYS A 69 4.41 22.26 -3.58
CA CYS A 69 4.07 21.03 -2.86
C CYS A 69 3.33 20.02 -3.75
N VAL A 70 3.51 18.74 -3.47
CA VAL A 70 2.81 17.66 -4.18
C VAL A 70 1.35 17.67 -3.74
N LYS A 71 0.41 17.85 -4.68
CA LYS A 71 -1.04 17.90 -4.39
C LYS A 71 -1.77 16.69 -4.94
N THR A 72 -1.31 16.15 -6.05
CA THR A 72 -1.94 15.03 -6.75
C THR A 72 -0.99 13.87 -6.94
N ALA A 73 -1.53 12.66 -6.89
CA ALA A 73 -0.77 11.44 -7.16
C ALA A 73 -1.50 10.46 -8.07
N GLY A 74 -0.74 9.67 -8.81
CA GLY A 74 -1.16 8.44 -9.48
C GLY A 74 -0.45 7.21 -8.90
N CYS A 75 -1.09 6.05 -9.01
CA CYS A 75 -0.52 4.76 -8.58
C CYS A 75 -0.56 3.75 -9.73
N LEU A 76 0.58 3.12 -10.00
CA LEU A 76 0.71 2.00 -10.94
C LEU A 76 1.10 0.74 -10.17
N ILE A 77 0.20 -0.24 -10.14
CA ILE A 77 0.51 -1.59 -9.69
C ILE A 77 0.87 -2.40 -10.93
N ILE A 78 2.09 -2.94 -10.97
CA ILE A 78 2.65 -3.67 -12.11
C ILE A 78 2.82 -5.11 -11.64
N GLY A 79 2.07 -6.03 -12.22
CA GLY A 79 2.10 -7.43 -11.81
C GLY A 79 0.93 -8.24 -12.36
N ASP A 80 1.22 -9.23 -13.21
CA ASP A 80 0.22 -10.16 -13.75
C ASP A 80 -0.51 -10.94 -12.65
N GLU A 81 0.15 -11.22 -11.52
CA GLU A 81 -0.44 -11.91 -10.37
C GLU A 81 -1.54 -11.12 -9.68
N VAL A 82 -1.55 -9.80 -9.83
CA VAL A 82 -2.65 -8.96 -9.36
C VAL A 82 -3.81 -9.03 -10.36
N LEU A 83 -3.51 -8.93 -11.66
CA LEU A 83 -4.51 -9.01 -12.73
C LEU A 83 -5.23 -10.37 -12.78
N ASN A 84 -4.51 -11.47 -12.57
CA ASN A 84 -5.08 -12.81 -12.54
C ASN A 84 -5.68 -13.19 -11.17
N GLY A 85 -5.66 -12.27 -10.20
CA GLY A 85 -6.29 -12.43 -8.89
C GLY A 85 -5.57 -13.38 -7.92
N LYS A 86 -4.37 -13.87 -8.26
CA LYS A 86 -3.54 -14.68 -7.36
C LYS A 86 -3.12 -13.90 -6.12
N THR A 87 -2.81 -12.61 -6.28
CA THR A 87 -2.43 -11.71 -5.19
C THR A 87 -3.47 -10.63 -5.03
N LYS A 88 -3.98 -10.46 -3.81
CA LYS A 88 -4.81 -9.32 -3.47
C LYS A 88 -3.91 -8.08 -3.30
N ASP A 89 -4.14 -7.05 -4.10
CA ASP A 89 -3.43 -5.78 -3.98
C ASP A 89 -3.75 -5.09 -2.63
N SER A 90 -2.75 -5.06 -1.75
CA SER A 90 -2.74 -4.29 -0.51
C SER A 90 -1.98 -2.97 -0.62
N ASN A 91 -1.11 -2.84 -1.61
CA ASN A 91 -0.15 -1.73 -1.72
C ASN A 91 -0.87 -0.45 -2.14
N SER A 92 -1.79 -0.53 -3.11
CA SER A 92 -2.59 0.64 -3.50
C SER A 92 -3.49 1.12 -2.36
N ASN A 93 -4.03 0.20 -1.55
CA ASN A 93 -4.85 0.55 -0.39
C ASN A 93 -4.02 1.25 0.70
N PHE A 94 -2.81 0.74 0.97
CA PHE A 94 -1.88 1.39 1.89
C PHE A 94 -1.49 2.78 1.38
N LEU A 95 -1.12 2.91 0.11
CA LEU A 95 -0.78 4.18 -0.52
C LEU A 95 -1.94 5.19 -0.45
N ALA A 96 -3.17 4.75 -0.74
CA ALA A 96 -4.34 5.60 -0.68
C ALA A 96 -4.54 6.21 0.72
N LYS A 97 -4.42 5.39 1.78
CA LYS A 97 -4.49 5.87 3.16
C LYS A 97 -3.33 6.81 3.48
N PHE A 98 -2.11 6.40 3.13
CA PHE A 98 -0.90 7.15 3.39
C PHE A 98 -0.94 8.56 2.76
N LEU A 99 -1.31 8.66 1.49
CA LEU A 99 -1.41 9.95 0.78
C LEU A 99 -2.55 10.81 1.34
N PHE A 100 -3.67 10.19 1.70
CA PHE A 100 -4.80 10.89 2.30
C PHE A 100 -4.42 11.55 3.63
N ASP A 101 -3.65 10.86 4.48
CA ASP A 101 -3.11 11.41 5.75
C ASP A 101 -2.08 12.55 5.53
N LEU A 102 -1.53 12.63 4.32
CA LEU A 102 -0.60 13.66 3.88
C LEU A 102 -1.27 14.79 3.10
N ALA A 103 -2.61 14.79 2.98
CA ALA A 103 -3.38 15.75 2.17
C ALA A 103 -3.04 15.72 0.67
N ILE A 104 -2.55 14.60 0.16
CA ILE A 104 -2.27 14.38 -1.26
C ILE A 104 -3.45 13.60 -1.86
N ASP A 105 -4.07 14.15 -2.90
CA ASP A 105 -5.18 13.50 -3.59
C ASP A 105 -4.65 12.41 -4.53
N LEU A 106 -4.83 11.15 -4.14
CA LEU A 106 -4.67 10.02 -5.06
C LEU A 106 -5.81 10.04 -6.09
N LYS A 107 -5.48 10.41 -7.34
CA LYS A 107 -6.47 10.62 -8.40
C LYS A 107 -6.80 9.35 -9.16
N LYS A 108 -5.85 8.44 -9.28
CA LYS A 108 -6.00 7.20 -10.06
C LYS A 108 -5.10 6.10 -9.54
N ILE A 109 -5.64 4.88 -9.51
CA ILE A 109 -4.89 3.63 -9.36
C ILE A 109 -5.15 2.84 -10.64
N GLU A 110 -4.10 2.36 -11.28
CA GLU A 110 -4.18 1.39 -12.38
C GLU A 110 -3.37 0.15 -12.00
N VAL A 111 -3.92 -1.01 -12.32
CA VAL A 111 -3.21 -2.28 -12.29
C VAL A 111 -2.96 -2.68 -13.73
N ILE A 112 -1.69 -2.91 -14.08
CA ILE A 112 -1.26 -3.22 -15.45
C ILE A 112 -0.39 -4.48 -15.46
N ALA A 113 -0.27 -5.08 -16.65
CA ALA A 113 0.51 -6.28 -16.87
C ALA A 113 2.01 -5.99 -16.78
N ASP A 114 2.82 -7.04 -16.62
CA ASP A 114 4.27 -7.01 -16.81
C ASP A 114 4.63 -6.93 -18.31
N ASP A 115 4.12 -5.88 -18.98
CA ASP A 115 4.33 -5.59 -20.39
C ASP A 115 4.96 -4.20 -20.57
N GLU A 116 6.01 -4.15 -21.38
CA GLU A 116 6.81 -2.93 -21.58
C GLU A 116 5.98 -1.79 -22.18
N GLN A 117 5.09 -2.07 -23.13
CA GLN A 117 4.29 -1.04 -23.81
C GLN A 117 3.26 -0.45 -22.84
N GLU A 118 2.59 -1.31 -22.06
CA GLU A 118 1.64 -0.90 -21.02
C GLU A 118 2.33 -0.02 -19.96
N ILE A 119 3.50 -0.44 -19.45
CA ILE A 119 4.25 0.33 -18.44
C ILE A 119 4.69 1.69 -19.01
N VAL A 120 5.22 1.72 -20.24
CA VAL A 120 5.68 2.95 -20.89
C VAL A 120 4.54 3.94 -21.13
N GLU A 121 3.39 3.47 -21.62
CA GLU A 121 2.20 4.30 -21.83
C GLU A 121 1.73 4.89 -20.51
N ALA A 122 1.50 4.03 -19.52
CA ALA A 122 0.88 4.42 -18.27
C ALA A 122 1.75 5.40 -17.48
N VAL A 123 3.08 5.16 -17.42
CA VAL A 123 3.98 6.04 -16.68
C VAL A 123 4.09 7.43 -17.33
N ARG A 124 4.11 7.52 -18.66
CA ARG A 124 4.12 8.81 -19.40
C ARG A 124 2.81 9.57 -19.18
N ARG A 125 1.67 8.88 -19.30
CA ARG A 125 0.37 9.50 -19.10
C ARG A 125 0.15 9.95 -17.65
N MET A 126 0.53 9.14 -16.66
CA MET A 126 0.38 9.52 -15.26
C MET A 126 1.34 10.63 -14.83
N SER A 127 2.61 10.59 -15.27
CA SER A 127 3.61 11.59 -14.89
C SER A 127 3.38 12.97 -15.52
N SER A 128 2.63 13.01 -16.63
CA SER A 128 2.15 14.28 -17.21
C SER A 128 0.88 14.81 -16.53
N ALA A 129 0.06 13.93 -15.96
CA ALA A 129 -1.21 14.29 -15.34
C ALA A 129 -1.12 14.63 -13.84
N TYR A 130 -0.13 14.09 -13.12
CA TYR A 130 -0.04 14.16 -11.66
C TYR A 130 1.34 14.63 -11.18
N ASP A 131 1.38 15.22 -9.97
CA ASP A 131 2.62 15.73 -9.37
C ASP A 131 3.56 14.61 -8.92
N LEU A 132 3.00 13.46 -8.55
CA LEU A 132 3.70 12.28 -8.05
C LEU A 132 3.11 11.01 -8.66
N VAL A 133 3.95 10.09 -9.10
CA VAL A 133 3.53 8.74 -9.53
C VAL A 133 4.28 7.73 -8.69
N ILE A 134 3.55 6.85 -8.00
CA ILE A 134 4.12 5.75 -7.23
C ILE A 134 3.87 4.45 -7.99
N THR A 135 4.92 3.72 -8.33
CA THR A 135 4.79 2.37 -8.88
C THR A 135 5.02 1.32 -7.79
N SER A 136 4.47 0.13 -7.98
CA SER A 136 4.71 -1.04 -7.13
C SER A 136 4.79 -2.30 -8.00
N GLY A 137 5.90 -3.03 -7.91
CA GLY A 137 6.08 -4.31 -8.60
C GLY A 137 7.06 -4.29 -9.78
N GLY A 138 7.36 -5.46 -10.30
CA GLY A 138 8.24 -5.67 -11.46
C GLY A 138 9.72 -5.24 -11.28
N ILE A 139 10.28 -5.30 -10.07
CA ILE A 139 11.69 -4.91 -9.80
C ILE A 139 12.55 -6.02 -9.17
N GLY A 140 12.03 -7.24 -9.12
CA GLY A 140 12.77 -8.41 -8.69
C GLY A 140 13.75 -8.97 -9.73
N PRO A 141 14.27 -10.17 -9.49
CA PRO A 141 15.32 -10.77 -10.33
C PRO A 141 14.76 -11.61 -11.49
N THR A 142 13.44 -11.78 -11.64
CA THR A 142 12.85 -12.70 -12.64
C THR A 142 12.61 -12.01 -13.98
N HIS A 143 12.41 -12.78 -15.04
CA HIS A 143 12.38 -12.27 -16.42
C HIS A 143 11.22 -11.30 -16.72
N ASP A 144 10.14 -11.40 -15.94
CA ASP A 144 8.96 -10.56 -15.91
C ASP A 144 9.15 -9.25 -15.12
N ASP A 145 10.18 -9.16 -14.27
CA ASP A 145 10.47 -7.93 -13.52
C ASP A 145 11.12 -6.85 -14.41
N ILE A 146 10.33 -6.16 -15.24
CA ILE A 146 10.82 -5.22 -16.28
C ILE A 146 10.54 -3.74 -16.00
N THR A 147 10.17 -3.37 -14.76
CA THR A 147 9.73 -2.01 -14.43
C THR A 147 10.85 -0.98 -14.62
N TYR A 148 12.09 -1.27 -14.22
CA TYR A 148 13.20 -0.32 -14.40
C TYR A 148 13.54 -0.10 -15.88
N GLU A 149 13.62 -1.20 -16.65
CA GLU A 149 13.86 -1.23 -18.09
C GLU A 149 12.79 -0.41 -18.83
N SER A 150 11.51 -0.67 -18.52
CA SER A 150 10.37 -0.02 -19.17
C SER A 150 10.31 1.47 -18.84
N ILE A 151 10.56 1.85 -17.58
CA ILE A 151 10.60 3.27 -17.19
C ILE A 151 11.82 3.98 -17.80
N ALA A 152 12.97 3.32 -17.91
CA ALA A 152 14.12 3.89 -18.61
C ALA A 152 13.76 4.22 -20.08
N LYS A 153 13.10 3.29 -20.77
CA LYS A 153 12.59 3.50 -22.12
C LYS A 153 11.56 4.62 -22.20
N ALA A 154 10.67 4.73 -21.22
CA ALA A 154 9.67 5.78 -21.18
C ALA A 154 10.28 7.20 -21.13
N PHE A 155 11.45 7.34 -20.53
CA PHE A 155 12.14 8.63 -20.37
C PHE A 155 13.43 8.75 -21.20
N ASP A 156 13.58 7.93 -22.24
CA ASP A 156 14.71 7.92 -23.17
C ASP A 156 16.07 7.89 -22.46
N THR A 157 16.19 7.03 -21.45
CA THR A 157 17.43 6.80 -20.70
C THR A 157 17.89 5.35 -20.78
N THR A 158 19.14 5.12 -20.40
CA THR A 158 19.77 3.80 -20.30
C THR A 158 19.81 3.33 -18.85
N LEU A 159 20.20 2.06 -18.65
CA LEU A 159 20.41 1.53 -17.31
C LEU A 159 21.89 1.38 -16.96
N GLN A 160 22.21 1.51 -15.67
CA GLN A 160 23.52 1.22 -15.11
C GLN A 160 23.39 0.59 -13.73
N TYR A 161 24.36 -0.25 -13.37
CA TYR A 161 24.44 -0.81 -12.03
C TYR A 161 24.73 0.27 -10.98
N ASP A 162 23.93 0.26 -9.91
CA ASP A 162 24.20 1.02 -8.70
C ASP A 162 25.06 0.18 -7.73
N GLU A 163 26.32 0.59 -7.57
CA GLU A 163 27.30 -0.15 -6.77
C GLU A 163 26.96 -0.15 -5.27
N GLU A 164 26.32 0.90 -4.76
CA GLU A 164 25.87 0.98 -3.36
C GLU A 164 24.77 -0.06 -3.10
N THR A 165 23.75 -0.12 -3.96
CA THR A 165 22.68 -1.12 -3.86
C THR A 165 23.24 -2.54 -3.90
N LYS A 166 24.16 -2.85 -4.82
CA LYS A 166 24.85 -4.14 -4.86
C LYS A 166 25.58 -4.45 -3.56
N THR A 167 26.29 -3.46 -3.00
CA THR A 167 27.02 -3.60 -1.73
C THR A 167 26.08 -3.89 -0.57
N ARG A 168 24.94 -3.20 -0.48
CA ARG A 168 23.91 -3.46 0.54
C ARG A 168 23.27 -4.82 0.39
N MET A 169 22.96 -5.23 -0.85
CA MET A 169 22.43 -6.57 -1.15
C MET A 169 23.37 -7.65 -0.64
N VAL A 170 24.66 -7.60 -0.99
CA VAL A 170 25.65 -8.58 -0.51
C VAL A 170 25.74 -8.57 1.01
N SER A 171 25.80 -7.39 1.63
CA SER A 171 25.91 -7.23 3.09
C SER A 171 24.72 -7.83 3.85
N LEU A 172 23.50 -7.70 3.34
CA LEU A 172 22.30 -8.28 3.94
C LEU A 172 22.10 -9.77 3.59
N SER A 173 22.58 -10.21 2.43
CA SER A 173 22.45 -11.60 1.97
C SER A 173 23.39 -12.56 2.69
N LYS A 174 24.60 -12.12 3.09
CA LYS A 174 25.57 -12.92 3.87
C LYS A 174 25.00 -13.53 5.16
N ARG A 175 23.89 -12.99 5.69
CA ARG A 175 23.22 -13.49 6.90
C ARG A 175 22.06 -14.45 6.64
N ARG A 176 21.53 -14.47 5.41
CA ARG A 176 20.28 -15.16 5.06
C ARG A 176 20.48 -16.30 4.06
N TYR A 177 21.49 -16.21 3.21
CA TYR A 177 21.77 -17.16 2.16
C TYR A 177 23.27 -17.40 2.06
N ASN A 178 23.67 -18.63 1.69
CA ASN A 178 25.06 -18.91 1.34
C ASN A 178 25.34 -18.31 -0.04
N ILE A 179 25.58 -16.99 -0.10
CA ILE A 179 25.81 -16.26 -1.35
C ILE A 179 27.04 -16.79 -2.11
N ASP A 180 27.93 -17.47 -1.39
CA ASP A 180 29.14 -18.08 -1.92
C ASP A 180 28.84 -19.34 -2.76
N GLU A 181 27.65 -19.93 -2.66
CA GLU A 181 27.21 -21.10 -3.43
C GLU A 181 26.35 -20.74 -4.67
N GLN A 182 26.16 -19.45 -4.97
CA GLN A 182 25.38 -19.05 -6.15
C GLN A 182 26.11 -19.35 -7.46
N THR A 183 25.39 -19.88 -8.43
CA THR A 183 25.81 -19.94 -9.84
C THR A 183 25.98 -18.53 -10.42
N GLU A 184 26.74 -18.41 -11.51
CA GLU A 184 26.93 -17.11 -12.17
C GLU A 184 25.61 -16.55 -12.72
N GLU A 185 24.72 -17.41 -13.23
CA GLU A 185 23.39 -17.02 -13.70
C GLU A 185 22.53 -16.43 -12.56
N GLN A 186 22.57 -17.04 -11.37
CA GLN A 186 21.88 -16.53 -10.19
C GLN A 186 22.45 -15.19 -9.72
N LYS A 187 23.77 -14.99 -9.82
CA LYS A 187 24.41 -13.70 -9.48
C LYS A 187 24.00 -12.61 -10.47
N ILE A 188 23.95 -12.91 -11.76
CA ILE A 188 23.50 -11.99 -12.81
C ILE A 188 22.04 -11.58 -12.56
N ALA A 189 21.14 -12.56 -12.39
CA ALA A 189 19.73 -12.31 -12.12
C ALA A 189 19.53 -11.45 -10.86
N ARG A 190 20.25 -11.76 -9.77
CA ARG A 190 20.22 -10.98 -8.53
C ARG A 190 20.72 -9.55 -8.75
N ASN A 191 21.84 -9.36 -9.45
CA ASN A 191 22.44 -8.04 -9.66
C ASN A 191 21.55 -7.14 -10.53
N ARG A 192 20.71 -7.70 -11.40
CA ARG A 192 19.76 -6.93 -12.22
C ARG A 192 18.80 -6.08 -11.39
N MET A 193 18.50 -6.45 -10.15
CA MET A 193 17.70 -5.62 -9.23
C MET A 193 18.39 -4.30 -8.81
N ALA A 194 19.66 -4.12 -9.13
CA ALA A 194 20.42 -2.89 -8.94
C ALA A 194 20.72 -2.16 -10.27
N LEU A 195 20.07 -2.57 -11.36
CA LEU A 195 20.23 -1.97 -12.68
C LEU A 195 19.18 -0.86 -12.85
N PHE A 196 19.59 0.41 -12.70
CA PHE A 196 18.68 1.55 -12.60
C PHE A 196 18.82 2.53 -13.77
N PRO A 197 17.75 3.29 -14.11
CA PRO A 197 17.83 4.41 -15.02
C PRO A 197 18.96 5.39 -14.65
N VAL A 198 19.63 5.98 -15.63
CA VAL A 198 20.67 7.00 -15.41
C VAL A 198 20.16 8.40 -15.75
N PRO A 199 20.71 9.47 -15.15
CA PRO A 199 20.35 10.83 -15.53
C PRO A 199 20.80 11.13 -16.97
N THR A 200 19.99 11.90 -17.69
CA THR A 200 20.31 12.49 -19.00
C THR A 200 20.24 14.02 -18.91
N SER A 201 20.51 14.72 -20.01
CA SER A 201 20.32 16.18 -20.06
C SER A 201 18.86 16.61 -19.89
N LYS A 202 17.89 15.70 -20.08
CA LYS A 202 16.45 15.98 -20.01
C LYS A 202 15.76 15.31 -18.82
N THR A 203 16.30 14.21 -18.33
CA THR A 203 15.67 13.36 -17.32
C THR A 203 16.56 13.27 -16.10
N SER A 204 16.09 13.77 -14.95
CA SER A 204 16.75 13.53 -13.67
C SER A 204 16.47 12.11 -13.17
N VAL A 205 17.46 11.49 -12.54
CA VAL A 205 17.29 10.23 -11.81
C VAL A 205 17.97 10.34 -10.45
N GLU A 206 17.27 9.91 -9.41
CA GLU A 206 17.74 9.91 -8.03
C GLU A 206 17.56 8.52 -7.42
N VAL A 207 18.62 7.98 -6.82
CA VAL A 207 18.56 6.73 -6.06
C VAL A 207 18.50 7.09 -4.57
N LEU A 208 17.35 6.87 -3.96
CA LEU A 208 17.04 7.34 -2.61
C LEU A 208 16.99 6.16 -1.63
N PHE A 209 18.01 6.06 -0.78
CA PHE A 209 18.00 5.17 0.36
C PHE A 209 17.28 5.84 1.52
N VAL A 210 16.05 5.40 1.78
CA VAL A 210 15.16 6.04 2.76
C VAL A 210 15.05 5.27 4.08
N ASP A 211 15.61 4.06 4.13
CA ASP A 211 15.59 3.16 5.26
C ASP A 211 17.01 2.62 5.53
N LYS A 212 17.41 2.59 6.80
CA LYS A 212 18.76 2.18 7.22
C LYS A 212 18.96 0.66 7.20
N GLU A 213 17.88 -0.11 7.14
CA GLU A 213 17.91 -1.58 7.30
C GLU A 213 17.58 -2.30 5.99
N LEU A 214 17.26 -1.56 4.92
CA LEU A 214 16.92 -2.10 3.61
C LEU A 214 18.05 -1.90 2.61
N TRP A 215 18.22 -2.88 1.72
CA TRP A 215 19.12 -2.75 0.57
C TRP A 215 18.47 -2.02 -0.60
N VAL A 216 17.15 -2.15 -0.75
CA VAL A 216 16.39 -1.62 -1.88
C VAL A 216 16.16 -0.12 -1.69
N PRO A 217 16.53 0.73 -2.66
CA PRO A 217 16.21 2.15 -2.65
C PRO A 217 14.83 2.42 -3.25
N VAL A 218 14.38 3.67 -3.12
CA VAL A 218 13.38 4.24 -4.04
C VAL A 218 14.13 4.90 -5.19
N VAL A 219 13.86 4.50 -6.43
CA VAL A 219 14.41 5.17 -7.61
C VAL A 219 13.39 6.20 -8.09
N ARG A 220 13.78 7.48 -8.12
CA ARG A 220 12.94 8.59 -8.59
C ARG A 220 13.41 9.08 -9.94
N VAL A 221 12.52 9.03 -10.94
CA VAL A 221 12.76 9.44 -12.33
C VAL A 221 11.95 10.69 -12.66
N ALA A 222 12.56 11.63 -13.40
CA ALA A 222 11.96 12.90 -13.81
C ALA A 222 11.40 13.73 -12.64
N GLY A 223 11.97 13.55 -11.43
CA GLY A 223 11.53 14.21 -10.19
C GLY A 223 10.14 13.82 -9.69
N ARG A 224 9.43 12.88 -10.34
CA ARG A 224 8.00 12.62 -10.10
C ARG A 224 7.64 11.14 -10.01
N VAL A 225 8.31 10.27 -10.76
CA VAL A 225 8.00 8.83 -10.79
C VAL A 225 8.87 8.12 -9.78
N CYS A 226 8.29 7.62 -8.70
CA CYS A 226 8.97 6.85 -7.66
C CYS A 226 8.68 5.36 -7.84
N ILE A 227 9.74 4.58 -8.05
CA ILE A 227 9.69 3.14 -8.30
C ILE A 227 9.89 2.40 -6.98
N LEU A 228 8.92 1.57 -6.59
CA LEU A 228 8.95 0.79 -5.35
C LEU A 228 8.70 -0.72 -5.61
N PRO A 229 9.13 -1.61 -4.69
CA PRO A 229 8.86 -3.05 -4.77
C PRO A 229 7.37 -3.40 -4.66
N GLY A 230 7.02 -4.58 -5.19
CA GLY A 230 5.70 -5.19 -5.01
C GLY A 230 5.49 -5.84 -3.64
N VAL A 231 6.57 -6.18 -2.93
CA VAL A 231 6.49 -6.82 -1.60
C VAL A 231 5.92 -5.83 -0.57
N PRO A 232 4.75 -6.09 0.06
CA PRO A 232 4.04 -5.09 0.87
C PRO A 232 4.88 -4.49 2.00
N MET A 233 5.57 -5.32 2.78
CA MET A 233 6.44 -4.85 3.88
C MET A 233 7.52 -3.87 3.40
N LEU A 234 8.12 -4.12 2.23
CA LEU A 234 9.14 -3.23 1.67
C LEU A 234 8.50 -1.94 1.15
N PHE A 235 7.38 -2.06 0.44
CA PHE A 235 6.63 -0.93 -0.09
C PHE A 235 6.23 0.05 1.02
N GLU A 236 5.62 -0.44 2.10
CA GLU A 236 5.16 0.39 3.23
C GLU A 236 6.30 1.14 3.92
N ARG A 237 7.42 0.46 4.18
CA ARG A 237 8.60 1.05 4.83
C ARG A 237 9.25 2.12 3.95
N LEU A 238 9.44 1.81 2.66
CA LEU A 238 10.04 2.74 1.71
C LEU A 238 9.14 3.95 1.49
N LEU A 239 7.83 3.75 1.34
CA LEU A 239 6.88 4.84 1.16
C LEU A 239 6.85 5.77 2.39
N THR A 240 6.88 5.20 3.60
CA THR A 240 6.94 5.98 4.85
C THR A 240 8.24 6.79 4.95
N GLY A 241 9.38 6.18 4.62
CA GLY A 241 10.68 6.85 4.58
C GLY A 241 10.73 7.97 3.52
N LEU A 242 10.14 7.73 2.35
CA LEU A 242 10.03 8.67 1.24
C LEU A 242 9.17 9.88 1.62
N GLY A 243 7.93 9.67 2.03
CA GLY A 243 6.97 10.75 2.31
C GLY A 243 7.38 11.66 3.46
N SER A 244 8.09 11.13 4.46
CA SER A 244 8.52 11.91 5.64
C SER A 244 9.67 12.89 5.36
N ARG A 245 10.49 12.63 4.32
CA ARG A 245 11.77 13.34 4.11
C ARG A 245 11.96 13.90 2.70
N TYR A 246 11.49 13.20 1.68
CA TYR A 246 11.88 13.45 0.29
C TYR A 246 10.73 13.95 -0.58
N ILE A 247 9.51 13.98 -0.05
CA ILE A 247 8.34 14.58 -0.69
C ILE A 247 8.08 15.95 -0.06
N ASN A 248 7.86 16.96 -0.89
CA ASN A 248 7.44 18.27 -0.42
C ASN A 248 5.94 18.23 -0.10
N LEU A 249 5.63 17.95 1.16
CA LEU A 249 4.26 17.74 1.62
C LEU A 249 3.44 19.04 1.64
N PRO A 250 2.13 18.97 1.36
CA PRO A 250 1.21 20.06 1.68
C PRO A 250 1.29 20.48 3.15
N PRO A 251 0.96 21.74 3.47
CA PRO A 251 0.95 22.20 4.84
C PRO A 251 -0.09 21.45 5.67
N SER A 252 0.17 21.27 6.97
CA SER A 252 -0.73 20.53 7.87
C SER A 252 -2.14 21.11 7.98
N SER A 253 -2.34 22.38 7.59
CA SER A 253 -3.66 23.02 7.50
C SER A 253 -4.53 22.49 6.36
N GLU A 254 -3.93 21.85 5.36
CA GLU A 254 -4.66 21.25 4.24
C GLU A 254 -5.11 19.81 4.51
N LYS A 255 -4.68 19.21 5.62
CA LYS A 255 -5.11 17.87 6.02
C LYS A 255 -6.61 17.86 6.26
N PRO A 256 -7.37 17.00 5.57
CA PRO A 256 -8.78 16.87 5.85
C PRO A 256 -9.01 16.25 7.24
N TYR A 257 -10.24 16.35 7.70
CA TYR A 257 -10.81 15.64 8.82
C TYR A 257 -11.81 14.62 8.28
N ARG A 258 -11.91 13.48 8.95
CA ARG A 258 -12.94 12.47 8.65
C ARG A 258 -13.76 12.21 9.90
N LEU A 259 -15.08 12.27 9.76
CA LEU A 259 -16.03 11.84 10.77
C LEU A 259 -16.84 10.67 10.22
N LEU A 260 -16.92 9.59 11.00
CA LEU A 260 -17.76 8.43 10.69
C LEU A 260 -18.95 8.39 11.66
N ILE A 261 -20.15 8.42 11.08
CA ILE A 261 -21.41 8.27 11.79
C ILE A 261 -22.00 6.91 11.41
N HIS A 262 -22.31 6.09 12.39
CA HIS A 262 -22.96 4.81 12.18
C HIS A 262 -24.46 4.91 12.44
N THR A 263 -25.28 4.32 11.57
CA THR A 263 -26.73 4.21 11.76
C THR A 263 -27.18 2.77 11.49
N SER A 264 -28.18 2.31 12.26
CA SER A 264 -28.86 1.03 12.02
C SER A 264 -29.92 1.12 10.93
N MET A 265 -30.19 2.31 10.39
CA MET A 265 -31.18 2.51 9.34
C MET A 265 -30.74 1.86 8.01
N PRO A 266 -31.70 1.33 7.22
CA PRO A 266 -31.40 0.84 5.87
C PRO A 266 -30.89 1.96 4.95
N GLU A 267 -30.01 1.61 4.02
CA GLU A 267 -29.43 2.57 3.07
C GLU A 267 -30.49 3.30 2.23
N SER A 268 -31.56 2.60 1.82
CA SER A 268 -32.67 3.18 1.08
C SER A 268 -33.40 4.28 1.84
N SER A 269 -33.44 4.21 3.18
CA SER A 269 -34.11 5.19 4.02
C SER A 269 -33.28 6.46 4.21
N ILE A 270 -31.95 6.35 4.18
CA ILE A 270 -31.04 7.49 4.41
C ILE A 270 -30.64 8.19 3.11
N ALA A 271 -30.71 7.51 1.97
CA ALA A 271 -30.25 8.01 0.68
C ALA A 271 -30.85 9.37 0.27
N PRO A 272 -32.16 9.66 0.44
CA PRO A 272 -32.73 10.97 0.08
C PRO A 272 -32.11 12.12 0.89
N PHE A 273 -31.92 11.91 2.21
CA PHE A 273 -31.28 12.88 3.08
C PHE A 273 -29.82 13.11 2.69
N LEU A 274 -29.05 12.03 2.46
CA LEU A 274 -27.65 12.13 2.06
C LEU A 274 -27.47 12.83 0.71
N THR A 275 -28.42 12.65 -0.22
CA THR A 275 -28.43 13.34 -1.52
C THR A 275 -28.61 14.84 -1.32
N SER A 276 -29.63 15.24 -0.56
CA SER A 276 -29.88 16.66 -0.23
C SER A 276 -28.72 17.29 0.54
N LEU A 277 -28.14 16.57 1.50
CA LEU A 277 -26.96 17.01 2.24
C LEU A 277 -25.78 17.23 1.28
N HIS A 278 -25.46 16.26 0.42
CA HIS A 278 -24.39 16.38 -0.55
C HIS A 278 -24.54 17.62 -1.46
N GLU A 279 -25.74 17.87 -1.99
CA GLU A 279 -26.01 19.03 -2.85
C GLU A 279 -25.77 20.36 -2.15
N ARG A 280 -26.17 20.48 -0.87
CA ARG A 280 -25.94 21.69 -0.06
C ARG A 280 -24.46 21.95 0.16
N VAL A 281 -23.72 20.91 0.59
CA VAL A 281 -22.37 21.07 1.12
C VAL A 281 -21.27 20.91 0.06
N ARG A 282 -21.61 20.48 -1.16
CA ARG A 282 -20.64 20.29 -2.25
C ARG A 282 -19.83 21.54 -2.55
N LYS A 283 -20.46 22.73 -2.53
CA LYS A 283 -19.77 24.01 -2.78
C LYS A 283 -18.83 24.42 -1.65
N GLU A 284 -19.05 23.87 -0.46
CA GLU A 284 -18.23 24.08 0.73
C GLU A 284 -17.00 23.13 0.76
N GLY A 285 -16.87 22.23 -0.23
CA GLY A 285 -15.78 21.26 -0.30
C GLY A 285 -15.94 20.05 0.62
N VAL A 286 -17.12 19.84 1.20
CA VAL A 286 -17.42 18.68 2.06
C VAL A 286 -17.81 17.48 1.19
N ARG A 287 -17.11 16.35 1.38
CA ARG A 287 -17.46 15.08 0.76
C ARG A 287 -18.33 14.27 1.71
N VAL A 288 -19.41 13.72 1.17
CA VAL A 288 -20.38 12.87 1.87
C VAL A 288 -20.38 11.51 1.18
N GLY A 289 -20.29 10.42 1.95
CA GLY A 289 -20.39 9.07 1.42
C GLY A 289 -21.09 8.13 2.40
N SER A 290 -21.71 7.07 1.88
CA SER A 290 -22.33 5.99 2.65
C SER A 290 -21.64 4.66 2.34
N TYR A 291 -21.46 3.84 3.37
CA TYR A 291 -20.81 2.53 3.30
C TYR A 291 -21.67 1.51 4.04
N PRO A 292 -22.53 0.74 3.34
CA PRO A 292 -23.35 -0.27 3.97
C PRO A 292 -22.50 -1.41 4.53
N LYS A 293 -22.83 -1.85 5.74
CA LYS A 293 -22.26 -3.02 6.39
C LYS A 293 -23.33 -4.11 6.43
N PHE A 294 -23.02 -5.26 5.84
CA PHE A 294 -23.92 -6.41 5.83
C PHE A 294 -24.41 -6.74 7.26
N ASP A 295 -25.74 -6.76 7.45
CA ASP A 295 -26.45 -6.95 8.73
C ASP A 295 -26.07 -6.03 9.89
N LYS A 296 -25.40 -4.91 9.62
CA LYS A 296 -24.94 -3.98 10.66
C LYS A 296 -25.38 -2.54 10.43
N GLY A 297 -26.10 -2.22 9.36
CA GLY A 297 -26.52 -0.85 9.04
C GLY A 297 -25.55 -0.14 8.10
N VAL A 298 -25.40 1.17 8.24
CA VAL A 298 -24.63 2.00 7.30
C VAL A 298 -23.69 2.94 8.06
N ASP A 299 -22.44 3.02 7.59
CA ASP A 299 -21.51 4.07 8.00
C ASP A 299 -21.60 5.24 7.02
N VAL A 300 -21.89 6.44 7.53
CA VAL A 300 -21.83 7.69 6.79
C VAL A 300 -20.49 8.36 7.09
N SER A 301 -19.73 8.67 6.05
CA SER A 301 -18.47 9.38 6.14
C SER A 301 -18.63 10.81 5.66
N LEU A 302 -18.24 11.76 6.51
CA LEU A 302 -18.04 13.15 6.15
C LEU A 302 -16.54 13.41 6.06
N ILE A 303 -16.10 14.14 5.04
CA ILE A 303 -14.70 14.56 4.89
C ILE A 303 -14.64 16.04 4.51
N SER A 304 -13.89 16.85 5.26
CA SER A 304 -13.72 18.29 5.01
C SER A 304 -12.40 18.81 5.57
N LYS A 305 -11.89 19.93 5.05
CA LYS A 305 -10.77 20.68 5.68
C LYS A 305 -11.22 21.54 6.86
N ASP A 306 -12.52 21.83 6.97
CA ASP A 306 -13.10 22.64 8.05
C ASP A 306 -13.67 21.73 9.17
N LEU A 307 -13.01 21.75 10.32
CA LEU A 307 -13.35 20.95 11.49
C LEU A 307 -14.65 21.40 12.17
N GLU A 308 -14.92 22.69 12.24
CA GLU A 308 -16.11 23.17 12.95
C GLU A 308 -17.35 22.92 12.09
N ARG A 309 -17.24 23.15 10.77
CA ARG A 309 -18.32 22.85 9.85
C ARG A 309 -18.63 21.35 9.79
N ILE A 310 -17.63 20.48 9.76
CA ILE A 310 -17.88 19.03 9.72
C ILE A 310 -18.51 18.51 11.02
N LYS A 311 -18.20 19.10 12.18
CA LYS A 311 -18.85 18.77 13.47
C LYS A 311 -20.32 19.15 13.47
N GLU A 312 -20.65 20.34 12.98
CA GLU A 312 -22.04 20.81 12.83
C GLU A 312 -22.84 19.84 11.94
N LEU A 313 -22.31 19.51 10.75
CA LEU A 313 -22.94 18.57 9.84
C LEU A 313 -23.04 17.16 10.43
N ALA A 314 -22.05 16.70 11.19
CA ALA A 314 -22.11 15.41 11.86
C ALA A 314 -23.23 15.35 12.91
N GLN A 315 -23.48 16.43 13.65
CA GLN A 315 -24.61 16.50 14.59
C GLN A 315 -25.96 16.46 13.86
N GLU A 316 -26.07 17.16 12.72
CA GLU A 316 -27.24 17.08 11.86
C GLU A 316 -27.49 15.62 11.39
N VAL A 317 -26.45 14.97 10.87
CA VAL A 317 -26.52 13.57 10.40
C VAL A 317 -26.88 12.61 11.52
N VAL A 318 -26.28 12.77 12.71
CA VAL A 318 -26.59 11.96 13.90
C VAL A 318 -28.07 12.07 14.27
N LYS A 319 -28.61 13.28 14.26
CA LYS A 319 -30.01 13.54 14.61
C LYS A 319 -30.98 12.94 13.59
N GLU A 320 -30.76 13.20 12.31
CA GLU A 320 -31.65 12.76 11.24
C GLU A 320 -31.60 11.24 11.03
N LEU A 321 -30.40 10.65 11.14
CA LEU A 321 -30.20 9.22 10.93
C LEU A 321 -30.28 8.39 12.21
N LYS A 322 -30.57 9.01 13.35
CA LYS A 322 -30.57 8.36 14.68
C LYS A 322 -29.29 7.54 14.90
N GLY A 323 -28.16 8.10 14.47
CA GLY A 323 -26.86 7.44 14.46
C GLY A 323 -25.98 7.82 15.64
N GLU A 324 -24.77 7.29 15.66
CA GLU A 324 -23.75 7.59 16.66
C GLU A 324 -22.41 7.86 15.97
N ILE A 325 -21.61 8.77 16.51
CA ILE A 325 -20.28 9.05 15.94
C ILE A 325 -19.31 7.96 16.43
N VAL A 326 -18.76 7.20 15.49
CA VAL A 326 -17.90 6.04 15.77
C VAL A 326 -16.42 6.37 15.67
N GLU A 327 -16.07 7.37 14.85
CA GLU A 327 -14.69 7.83 14.70
C GLU A 327 -14.64 9.36 14.58
N GLN A 328 -13.79 9.98 15.39
CA GLN A 328 -13.44 11.40 15.33
C GLN A 328 -11.92 11.54 15.34
N GLY A 329 -11.35 12.13 14.29
CA GLY A 329 -9.91 12.36 14.26
C GLY A 329 -9.47 13.33 13.16
N LYS A 330 -8.39 14.05 13.44
CA LYS A 330 -7.58 14.68 12.40
C LYS A 330 -6.77 13.58 11.71
N LEU A 331 -6.79 13.55 10.39
CA LEU A 331 -6.11 12.49 9.63
C LEU A 331 -4.60 12.59 9.81
N GLY A 332 -3.96 11.46 10.09
CA GLY A 332 -2.56 11.36 10.50
C GLY A 332 -2.24 11.68 11.98
N GLU A 333 -3.24 11.88 12.85
CA GLU A 333 -3.07 12.00 14.33
C GLU A 333 -3.73 10.83 15.10
N SER A 334 -4.03 9.72 14.44
CA SER A 334 -4.50 8.50 15.12
C SER A 334 -3.33 7.85 15.89
N LYS A 335 -3.57 7.55 17.17
CA LYS A 335 -2.67 6.95 18.17
C LYS A 335 -1.88 5.73 17.69
#